data_AF-A0A359KBS5-F1
#
_entry.id   AF-A0A359KBS5-F1
#
_cell.length_a   1.000
_cell.length_b   1.000
_cell.length_c   1.000
_cell.angle_alpha   90.00
_cell.angle_beta   90.00
_cell.angle_gamma   90.00
#
_symmetry.space_group_name_H-M   'P 1'
#
loop_
_entity.id
_entity.type
_entity.pdbx_description
1 polymer ?
#
loop_
_entity_poly.entity_id
_entity_poly.type
_entity_poly.pdbx_seq_one_letter_code
_entity_poly.pdbx_strand_id
1 'polypeptide(L)'
;MADGSPVTHASVTGFDPYAARAQFPILSRQVNGKPLIYLDTAASAQKPRAVIDALVASMEGSYANVHRGLHTLSNEATEAYERAREIVARFLNAPSADNIIWTKGGT
;
A
#
# COMPACT_ATOMS: atom_id res chain seq x y z
N MET A 1 10.57 29.39 -9.08
CA MET A 1 9.76 28.21 -8.68
C MET A 1 10.17 26.98 -9.50
N ALA A 2 11.45 26.58 -9.42
CA ALA A 2 12.02 25.38 -10.08
C ALA A 2 13.38 24.98 -9.47
N ASP A 3 13.73 25.50 -8.30
CA ASP A 3 15.09 25.51 -7.73
C ASP A 3 15.26 24.57 -6.52
N GLY A 4 14.20 23.85 -6.10
CA GLY A 4 14.31 22.84 -5.05
C GLY A 4 14.57 23.36 -3.64
N SER A 5 14.48 24.68 -3.43
CA SER A 5 14.58 25.30 -2.10
C SER A 5 13.44 24.81 -1.19
N PRO A 6 13.72 24.39 0.06
CA PRO A 6 12.69 23.87 0.95
C PRO A 6 11.70 24.98 1.31
N VAL A 7 10.42 24.73 1.06
CA VAL A 7 9.33 25.60 1.49
C VAL A 7 9.22 25.45 3.01
N THR A 8 9.46 26.51 3.76
CA THR A 8 9.26 26.52 5.22
C THR A 8 7.78 26.27 5.52
N HIS A 9 7.47 25.09 6.02
CA HIS A 9 6.11 24.71 6.40
C HIS A 9 5.73 25.39 7.73
N ALA A 10 4.84 26.38 7.64
CA ALA A 10 4.06 26.84 8.80
C ALA A 10 3.27 25.65 9.39
N SER A 11 3.00 25.66 10.70
CA SER A 11 2.33 24.57 11.43
C SER A 11 1.09 24.06 10.68
N VAL A 12 1.16 22.85 10.13
CA VAL A 12 0.14 22.36 9.20
C VAL A 12 -1.02 21.74 9.99
N THR A 13 -2.13 22.48 10.13
CA THR A 13 -3.45 21.92 10.51
C THR A 13 -4.15 21.35 9.27
N GLY A 14 -3.49 20.48 8.51
CA GLY A 14 -3.94 20.03 7.18
C GLY A 14 -3.04 18.94 6.55
N PHE A 15 -3.33 18.59 5.30
CA PHE A 15 -2.57 17.56 4.57
C PHE A 15 -1.16 18.06 4.18
N ASP A 16 -0.12 17.29 4.53
CA ASP A 16 1.26 17.54 4.12
C ASP A 16 1.65 16.63 2.92
N PRO A 17 1.76 17.18 1.70
CA PRO A 17 2.12 16.42 0.51
C PRO A 17 3.58 15.94 0.51
N TYR A 18 4.49 16.61 1.23
CA TYR A 18 5.89 16.22 1.28
C TYR A 18 6.10 15.04 2.24
N ALA A 19 5.42 15.05 3.39
CA ALA A 19 5.35 13.89 4.27
C ALA A 19 4.72 12.69 3.55
N ALA A 20 3.64 12.89 2.79
CA ALA A 20 3.04 11.83 1.98
C ALA A 20 4.02 11.30 0.91
N ARG A 21 4.71 12.18 0.17
CA ARG A 21 5.71 11.80 -0.84
C ARG A 21 6.85 10.97 -0.24
N ALA A 22 7.31 11.31 0.98
CA ALA A 22 8.38 10.59 1.66
C ALA A 22 8.04 9.11 1.93
N GLN A 23 6.75 8.76 1.98
CA GLN A 23 6.30 7.37 2.14
C GLN A 23 6.46 6.53 0.88
N PHE A 24 6.74 7.11 -0.31
CA PHE A 24 6.88 6.40 -1.58
C PHE A 24 8.35 6.40 -2.02
N PRO A 25 9.12 5.33 -1.73
CA PRO A 25 10.57 5.32 -1.92
C PRO A 25 10.99 5.60 -3.35
N ILE A 26 10.22 5.11 -4.33
CA ILE A 26 10.54 5.28 -5.75
C ILE A 26 10.50 6.74 -6.21
N LEU A 27 9.77 7.63 -5.52
CA LEU A 27 9.66 9.03 -5.90
C LEU A 27 10.95 9.83 -5.61
N SER A 28 11.91 9.29 -4.86
CA SER A 28 13.23 9.93 -4.68
C SER A 28 14.20 9.62 -5.83
N ARG A 29 13.87 8.69 -6.72
CA ARG A 29 14.76 8.29 -7.83
C ARG A 29 14.91 9.38 -8.88
N GLN A 30 16.02 9.30 -9.59
CA GLN A 30 16.22 10.01 -10.86
C GLN A 30 15.97 9.08 -12.05
N VAL A 31 15.49 9.66 -13.14
CA VAL A 31 15.32 9.04 -14.46
C VAL A 31 15.91 10.00 -15.49
N ASN A 32 16.82 9.51 -16.34
CA ASN A 32 17.53 10.34 -17.33
C ASN A 32 18.23 11.56 -16.73
N GLY A 33 18.84 11.39 -15.55
CA GLY A 33 19.54 12.46 -14.82
C GLY A 33 18.63 13.56 -14.26
N LYS A 34 17.31 13.33 -14.19
CA LYS A 34 16.33 14.29 -13.68
C LYS A 34 15.47 13.66 -12.58
N PRO A 35 14.96 14.45 -11.60
CA PRO A 35 14.02 13.94 -10.60
C PRO A 35 12.79 13.30 -11.24
N LEU A 36 12.34 12.16 -10.71
CA LEU A 36 11.15 11.48 -11.19
C LEU A 36 9.89 12.32 -10.92
N ILE A 37 9.18 12.66 -12.01
CA ILE A 37 7.82 13.20 -12.02
C ILE A 37 6.91 12.13 -12.66
N TYR A 38 6.18 11.39 -11.85
CA TYR A 38 5.35 10.27 -12.29
C TYR A 38 3.89 10.71 -12.48
N LEU A 39 3.50 10.99 -13.73
CA LEU A 39 2.14 11.46 -14.10
C LEU A 39 1.27 10.37 -14.76
N ASP A 40 1.60 9.10 -14.53
CA ASP A 40 0.90 7.94 -15.11
C ASP A 40 0.20 7.07 -14.03
N THR A 41 -0.22 7.72 -12.94
CA THR A 41 -0.85 7.03 -11.79
C THR A 41 -2.18 6.36 -12.15
N ALA A 42 -2.87 6.86 -13.18
CA ALA A 42 -4.12 6.28 -13.67
C ALA A 42 -3.91 4.88 -14.31
N ALA A 43 -2.73 4.60 -14.88
CA ALA A 43 -2.39 3.26 -15.35
C ALA A 43 -2.02 2.34 -14.18
N SER A 44 -1.15 2.79 -13.27
CA SER A 44 -0.88 2.10 -11.99
C SER A 44 -0.22 3.03 -10.98
N ALA A 45 -0.64 2.99 -9.73
CA ALA A 45 -0.06 3.82 -8.67
C ALA A 45 1.29 3.27 -8.16
N GLN A 46 2.15 4.17 -7.69
CA GLN A 46 3.34 3.80 -6.90
C GLN A 46 2.93 3.31 -5.51
N LYS A 47 3.81 2.54 -4.86
CA LYS A 47 3.48 1.81 -3.63
C LYS A 47 4.18 2.49 -2.45
N PRO A 48 3.46 2.84 -1.37
CA PRO A 48 4.10 3.36 -0.18
C PRO A 48 4.86 2.25 0.56
N ARG A 49 5.79 2.64 1.43
CA ARG A 49 6.64 1.73 2.22
C ARG A 49 5.83 0.70 2.99
N ALA A 50 4.73 1.12 3.64
CA ALA A 50 3.86 0.21 4.40
C ALA A 50 3.29 -0.95 3.56
N VAL A 51 2.97 -0.74 2.28
CA VAL A 51 2.49 -1.81 1.39
C VAL A 51 3.61 -2.77 1.02
N ILE A 52 4.81 -2.24 0.76
CA ILE A 52 6.00 -3.04 0.46
C ILE A 52 6.35 -3.91 1.67
N ASP A 53 6.39 -3.32 2.85
CA ASP A 53 6.79 -4.02 4.08
C ASP A 53 5.77 -5.09 4.47
N ALA A 54 4.46 -4.85 4.28
CA ALA A 54 3.43 -5.86 4.50
C ALA A 54 3.60 -7.07 3.57
N LEU A 55 3.94 -6.84 2.30
CA LEU A 55 4.22 -7.92 1.34
C LEU A 55 5.47 -8.70 1.76
N VAL A 56 6.56 -8.00 2.11
CA VAL A 56 7.82 -8.62 2.56
C VAL A 56 7.58 -9.44 3.82
N ALA A 57 6.91 -8.89 4.84
CA ALA A 57 6.61 -9.59 6.09
C ALA A 57 5.75 -10.84 5.85
N SER A 58 4.77 -10.77 4.93
CA SER A 58 3.96 -11.94 4.55
C SER A 58 4.80 -13.04 3.91
N MET A 59 5.72 -12.67 3.01
CA MET A 59 6.58 -13.63 2.29
C MET A 59 7.66 -14.24 3.18
N GLU A 60 8.26 -13.44 4.07
CA GLU A 60 9.37 -13.87 4.92
C GLU A 60 8.91 -14.54 6.22
N GLY A 61 7.75 -14.15 6.76
CA GLY A 61 7.28 -14.58 8.09
C GLY A 61 6.21 -15.67 8.07
N SER A 62 5.20 -15.55 7.19
CA SER A 62 3.96 -16.32 7.32
C SER A 62 3.47 -16.92 6.00
N TYR A 63 4.34 -17.13 5.02
CA TYR A 63 3.92 -17.60 3.70
C TYR A 63 3.42 -19.04 3.74
N ALA A 64 2.13 -19.23 3.48
CA ALA A 64 1.49 -20.53 3.37
C ALA A 64 0.20 -20.43 2.56
N ASN A 65 -0.32 -21.58 2.13
CA ASN A 65 -1.67 -21.64 1.58
C ASN A 65 -2.70 -21.29 2.66
N VAL A 66 -3.61 -20.38 2.33
CA VAL A 66 -4.74 -20.00 3.19
C VAL A 66 -5.81 -21.10 3.22
N HIS A 67 -6.58 -21.14 4.31
CA HIS A 67 -7.66 -22.10 4.58
C HIS A 67 -7.24 -23.58 4.59
N ARG A 68 -5.94 -23.89 4.73
CA ARG A 68 -5.39 -25.25 4.82
C ARG A 68 -4.77 -25.52 6.20
N GLY A 69 -5.52 -25.16 7.25
CA GLY A 69 -5.08 -24.92 8.63
C GLY A 69 -4.61 -26.10 9.47
N LEU A 70 -3.77 -26.99 8.94
CA LEU A 70 -3.14 -28.05 9.74
C LEU A 70 -1.91 -27.55 10.52
N HIS A 71 -1.34 -26.40 10.15
CA HIS A 71 -0.09 -25.89 10.73
C HIS A 71 -0.14 -24.36 10.93
N THR A 72 0.70 -23.87 11.85
CA THR A 72 0.74 -22.48 12.32
C THR A 72 0.76 -21.45 11.19
N LEU A 73 1.69 -21.58 10.23
CA LEU A 73 1.82 -20.62 9.12
C LEU A 73 0.55 -20.54 8.25
N SER A 74 -0.18 -21.64 8.07
CA SER A 74 -1.44 -21.62 7.31
C SER A 74 -2.52 -20.85 8.07
N ASN A 75 -2.58 -20.98 9.40
CA ASN A 75 -3.53 -20.23 10.22
C ASN A 75 -3.19 -18.73 10.20
N GLU A 76 -1.93 -18.36 10.40
CA GLU A 76 -1.48 -16.96 10.35
C GLU A 76 -1.77 -16.30 8.98
N ALA A 77 -1.47 -17.00 7.88
CA ALA A 77 -1.79 -16.53 6.53
C ALA A 77 -3.30 -16.35 6.34
N THR A 78 -4.10 -17.31 6.82
CA THR A 78 -5.56 -17.27 6.72
C THR A 78 -6.13 -16.08 7.48
N GLU A 79 -5.68 -15.85 8.71
CA GLU A 79 -6.14 -14.72 9.50
C GLU A 79 -5.75 -13.38 8.84
N ALA A 80 -4.53 -13.25 8.32
CA ALA A 80 -4.12 -12.03 7.63
C ALA A 80 -4.97 -11.76 6.37
N TYR A 81 -5.31 -12.81 5.63
CA TYR A 81 -6.14 -12.75 4.44
C TYR A 81 -7.59 -12.34 4.75
N GLU A 82 -8.20 -12.92 5.78
CA GLU A 82 -9.56 -12.56 6.19
C GLU A 82 -9.62 -11.18 6.88
N ARG A 83 -8.61 -10.79 7.66
CA ARG A 83 -8.48 -9.40 8.16
C ARG A 83 -8.42 -8.38 7.02
N ALA A 84 -7.71 -8.68 5.93
CA ALA A 84 -7.69 -7.81 4.76
C ALA A 84 -9.10 -7.67 4.14
N ARG A 85 -9.90 -8.75 4.15
CA ARG A 85 -11.27 -8.75 3.63
C ARG A 85 -12.17 -7.86 4.46
N GLU A 86 -12.07 -7.93 5.78
CA GLU A 86 -12.80 -7.04 6.69
C GLU A 86 -12.41 -5.56 6.52
N ILE A 87 -11.11 -5.28 6.31
CA ILE A 87 -10.64 -3.91 6.04
C ILE A 87 -11.28 -3.38 4.75
N VAL A 88 -11.32 -4.18 3.69
CA VAL A 88 -11.94 -3.78 2.42
C VAL A 88 -13.45 -3.61 2.56
N ALA A 89 -14.12 -4.49 3.31
CA ALA A 89 -15.55 -4.33 3.61
C ALA A 89 -15.83 -3.00 4.29
N ARG A 90 -15.04 -2.61 5.29
CA ARG A 90 -15.15 -1.30 5.94
C ARG A 90 -14.83 -0.15 5.00
N PHE A 91 -13.78 -0.27 4.19
CA PHE A 91 -13.38 0.76 3.22
C PHE A 91 -14.48 1.05 2.20
N LEU A 92 -15.18 0.01 1.74
CA LEU A 92 -16.29 0.11 0.79
C LEU A 92 -17.66 0.30 1.46
N ASN A 93 -17.72 0.31 2.79
CA ASN A 93 -18.96 0.30 3.57
C ASN A 93 -19.92 -0.86 3.16
N ALA A 94 -19.37 -2.04 2.92
CA ALA A 94 -20.14 -3.25 2.63
C ALA A 94 -20.78 -3.82 3.92
N PRO A 95 -21.93 -4.52 3.82
CA PRO A 95 -22.63 -5.07 5.00
C PRO A 95 -21.80 -6.09 5.78
N SER A 96 -20.93 -6.84 5.10
CA SER A 96 -20.06 -7.86 5.71
C SER A 96 -18.84 -8.16 4.83
N ALA A 97 -17.87 -8.86 5.40
CA ALA A 97 -16.71 -9.36 4.66
C ALA A 97 -17.11 -10.37 3.56
N ASP A 98 -18.19 -11.14 3.75
CA ASP A 98 -18.68 -12.14 2.79
C ASP A 98 -19.15 -11.51 1.47
N ASN A 99 -19.43 -10.20 1.46
CA ASN A 99 -19.75 -9.45 0.25
C ASN A 99 -18.50 -9.06 -0.57
N ILE A 100 -17.30 -9.33 -0.08
CA ILE A 100 -16.04 -8.98 -0.75
C ILE A 100 -15.46 -10.22 -1.42
N ILE A 101 -15.43 -10.21 -2.75
CA ILE A 101 -14.84 -11.27 -3.57
C ILE A 101 -13.49 -10.81 -4.10
N TRP A 102 -12.44 -11.55 -3.77
CA TRP A 102 -11.11 -11.31 -4.32
C TRP A 102 -11.06 -11.75 -5.78
N THR A 103 -10.60 -10.86 -6.65
CA THR A 103 -10.35 -11.12 -8.06
C THR A 103 -8.93 -10.70 -8.42
N LYS A 104 -8.48 -11.02 -9.64
CA LYS A 104 -7.19 -10.55 -10.14
C LYS A 104 -7.18 -9.03 -10.42
N GLY A 105 -8.33 -8.45 -10.73
CA GLY A 105 -8.48 -7.05 -11.13
C GLY A 105 -9.95 -6.71 -11.41
N GLY A 106 -10.20 -5.47 -11.83
CA GLY A 106 -11.57 -4.96 -12.06
C GLY A 106 -12.17 -5.20 -13.45
N THR A 107 -11.58 -6.09 -14.27
CA THR A 107 -12.08 -6.46 -15.61
C THR A 107 -12.93 -7.72 -15.50
#